data_AF-A0A352YU08-F1
#
_entry.id   AF-A0A352YU08-F1
#
_cell.length_a   1.000
_cell.length_b   1.000
_cell.length_c   1.000
_cell.angle_alpha   90.00
_cell.angle_beta   90.00
_cell.angle_gamma   90.00
#
_symmetry.space_group_name_H-M   'P 1'
#
loop_
_entity.id
_entity.type
_entity.pdbx_description
1 polymer ?
#
loop_
_entity_poly.entity_id
_entity_poly.type
_entity_poly.pdbx_seq_one_letter_code
_entity_poly.pdbx_strand_id
1 'polypeptide(L)'
;MGKYRCLFFVTALCILASCAKEERFSSDGFGPADQAKGFGHGYQSKVFMVPAPSGDDDTQNLLNTIELAQSQGPGSVVQFQKGTYNIGFIEIMEFNGTIRGAGMNKTIIKPVPELPCLEESEKTWDVALISFIGGNIKMSDLSFDIDDDVIPCEKQWSNILGDMGYDLYILVKFVDRVNDHYIPKDLFVSAQLDNVSFSGGLDDGTGSAGKYNVGAGIWFGHDYTTLPAASDVDRSNGNLTVNNCHFSDLWCGVDLPGLKSGKVIITNNIFKDIGYPLFLFDNTNTKGIISGNSFSGSIFHDLYINDMDYGVFGFYPYTPPVIKTTWKITGNYFNTENFGGSFMNPAGVSIYMLDVRRTTYPEENMAMEFFVNNNTFNLQKDAKGIVGLNNIGAMVVSNKFKGTGAVGISLDGENGICSSSNKILGNNFSMADYETDIYLGPLTKNCLVAGSPMATIVNEGVGNRITGKP
;
A
#
# COMPACT_ATOMS: atom_id res chain seq x y z
N MET A 1 18.62 -16.17 -62.42
CA MET A 1 18.53 -17.31 -61.48
C MET A 1 19.19 -16.89 -60.17
N GLY A 2 18.54 -16.69 -59.04
CA GLY A 2 17.16 -16.95 -58.67
C GLY A 2 17.08 -17.47 -57.22
N LYS A 3 16.98 -16.54 -56.26
CA LYS A 3 16.18 -16.61 -55.01
C LYS A 3 16.44 -17.77 -54.01
N TYR A 4 17.31 -17.57 -53.02
CA TYR A 4 17.17 -18.19 -51.66
C TYR A 4 17.96 -17.39 -50.60
N ARG A 5 17.56 -16.16 -50.25
CA ARG A 5 18.15 -15.42 -49.10
C ARG A 5 17.17 -14.60 -48.24
N CYS A 6 15.85 -14.76 -48.38
CA CYS A 6 14.87 -13.93 -47.67
C CYS A 6 13.95 -14.68 -46.68
N LEU A 7 14.28 -15.90 -46.24
CA LEU A 7 13.36 -16.71 -45.43
C LEU A 7 13.75 -16.91 -43.95
N PHE A 8 14.80 -16.26 -43.44
CA PHE A 8 15.21 -16.41 -42.03
C PHE A 8 14.95 -15.18 -41.14
N PHE A 9 14.44 -14.08 -41.69
CA PHE A 9 14.20 -12.84 -40.92
C PHE A 9 12.74 -12.58 -40.54
N VAL A 10 11.78 -13.34 -41.08
CA VAL A 10 10.34 -13.12 -40.80
C VAL A 10 9.84 -14.00 -39.64
N THR A 11 10.45 -15.17 -39.40
CA THR A 11 10.05 -16.07 -38.30
C THR A 11 10.48 -15.59 -36.92
N ALA A 12 11.51 -14.76 -36.81
CA ALA A 12 11.95 -14.18 -35.54
C ALA A 12 11.08 -12.98 -35.09
N LEU A 13 10.41 -12.28 -36.01
CA LEU A 13 9.51 -11.17 -35.67
C LEU A 13 8.10 -11.63 -35.27
N CYS A 14 7.64 -12.80 -35.74
CA CYS A 14 6.30 -13.30 -35.41
C CYS A 14 6.18 -13.92 -34.01
N ILE A 15 7.29 -14.20 -33.31
CA ILE A 15 7.26 -14.69 -31.91
C ILE A 15 7.16 -13.53 -30.91
N LEU A 16 7.58 -12.32 -31.27
CA LEU A 16 7.45 -11.13 -30.42
C LEU A 16 6.08 -10.43 -30.54
N ALA A 17 5.27 -10.78 -31.55
CA ALA A 17 3.92 -10.25 -31.77
C ALA A 17 2.80 -11.28 -31.52
N SER A 18 3.11 -12.42 -30.89
CA SER A 18 2.11 -13.43 -30.53
C SER A 18 1.38 -13.03 -29.24
N CYS A 19 0.30 -12.29 -29.42
CA CYS A 19 -0.95 -12.34 -28.65
C CYS A 19 -0.85 -12.85 -27.19
N ALA A 20 -0.24 -12.07 -26.30
CA ALA A 20 -0.71 -12.07 -24.92
C ALA A 20 -2.01 -11.25 -24.92
N LYS A 21 -3.16 -11.92 -24.87
CA LYS A 21 -4.43 -11.25 -24.52
C LYS A 21 -4.21 -10.53 -23.19
N GLU A 22 -4.09 -9.21 -23.20
CA GLU A 22 -4.07 -8.36 -22.00
C GLU A 22 -5.41 -8.40 -21.23
N GLU A 23 -6.41 -9.15 -21.73
CA GLU A 23 -7.74 -9.32 -21.12
C GLU A 23 -7.72 -9.79 -19.66
N ARG A 24 -6.64 -10.41 -19.16
CA ARG A 24 -6.56 -10.80 -17.73
C ARG A 24 -6.58 -9.61 -16.78
N PHE A 25 -6.14 -8.43 -17.24
CA PHE A 25 -6.12 -7.21 -16.45
C PHE A 25 -6.76 -6.03 -17.20
N SER A 26 -7.86 -6.27 -17.93
CA SER A 26 -8.60 -5.13 -18.48
C SER A 26 -9.04 -4.23 -17.33
N SER A 27 -8.74 -2.94 -17.45
CA SER A 27 -9.23 -1.88 -16.57
C SER A 27 -10.76 -1.81 -16.53
N ASP A 28 -11.42 -2.50 -17.47
CA ASP A 28 -12.81 -2.27 -17.88
C ASP A 28 -13.79 -3.24 -17.20
N GLY A 29 -13.30 -4.22 -16.43
CA GLY A 29 -14.14 -5.30 -15.89
C GLY A 29 -14.84 -5.02 -14.55
N PHE A 30 -14.47 -3.96 -13.81
CA PHE A 30 -15.06 -3.65 -12.50
C PHE A 30 -15.12 -2.15 -12.31
N GLY A 31 -16.13 -1.52 -12.94
CA GLY A 31 -16.55 -0.20 -12.50
C GLY A 31 -17.29 -0.33 -11.17
N PRO A 32 -17.02 0.49 -10.15
CA PRO A 32 -17.94 0.74 -9.04
C PRO A 32 -19.17 1.54 -9.49
N ALA A 33 -19.63 1.32 -10.73
CA ALA A 33 -20.51 2.23 -11.48
C ALA A 33 -21.90 2.39 -10.86
N ASP A 34 -22.28 1.57 -9.87
CA ASP A 34 -23.56 1.71 -9.17
C ASP A 34 -23.45 2.21 -7.71
N GLN A 35 -22.25 2.41 -7.14
CA GLN A 35 -22.14 2.87 -5.74
C GLN A 35 -21.25 4.09 -5.52
N ALA A 36 -20.24 4.33 -6.35
CA ALA A 36 -19.76 5.70 -6.51
C ALA A 36 -20.76 6.41 -7.42
N LYS A 37 -21.89 6.86 -6.87
CA LYS A 37 -22.70 7.91 -7.52
C LYS A 37 -21.77 9.11 -7.65
N GLY A 38 -20.98 9.15 -8.72
CA GLY A 38 -20.18 10.31 -9.10
C GLY A 38 -21.09 11.51 -8.99
N PHE A 39 -20.61 12.57 -8.34
CA PHE A 39 -21.36 13.79 -8.04
C PHE A 39 -22.33 14.05 -9.19
N GLY A 40 -23.62 13.75 -8.97
CA GLY A 40 -24.61 13.81 -10.04
C GLY A 40 -24.46 15.17 -10.72
N HIS A 41 -24.47 15.18 -12.06
CA HIS A 41 -24.14 16.32 -12.94
C HIS A 41 -25.00 17.60 -12.74
N GLY A 42 -25.57 17.85 -11.56
CA GLY A 42 -26.35 19.04 -11.20
C GLY A 42 -25.94 19.75 -9.91
N TYR A 43 -24.92 19.29 -9.16
CA TYR A 43 -24.46 20.04 -7.98
C TYR A 43 -23.45 21.12 -8.39
N GLN A 44 -23.79 22.39 -8.15
CA GLN A 44 -22.81 23.48 -8.24
C GLN A 44 -21.84 23.36 -7.06
N SER A 45 -20.58 23.02 -7.35
CA SER A 45 -19.53 22.94 -6.34
C SER A 45 -19.35 24.31 -5.66
N LYS A 46 -19.74 24.43 -4.39
CA LYS A 46 -19.51 25.63 -3.58
C LYS A 46 -18.17 25.50 -2.86
N VAL A 47 -17.41 26.59 -2.85
CA VAL A 47 -16.12 26.66 -2.16
C VAL A 47 -16.30 27.36 -0.83
N PHE A 48 -15.79 26.73 0.23
CA PHE A 48 -15.77 27.24 1.59
C PHE A 48 -14.31 27.43 1.98
N MET A 49 -13.93 28.67 2.25
CA MET A 49 -12.57 29.02 2.60
C MET A 49 -12.36 28.75 4.08
N VAL A 50 -11.34 27.96 4.41
CA VAL A 50 -10.83 27.89 5.78
C VAL A 50 -10.23 29.27 6.11
N PRO A 51 -10.46 29.81 7.33
CA PRO A 51 -9.75 30.99 7.80
C PRO A 51 -8.23 30.88 7.60
N ALA A 52 -7.53 32.01 7.53
CA ALA A 52 -6.08 31.99 7.54
C ALA A 52 -5.59 31.37 8.86
N PRO A 53 -4.46 30.64 8.86
CA PRO A 53 -3.97 30.00 10.08
C PRO A 53 -3.72 31.04 11.16
N SER A 54 -4.18 30.74 12.36
CA SER A 54 -4.12 31.66 13.50
C SER A 54 -2.72 31.79 14.09
N GLY A 55 -1.88 30.76 13.91
CA GLY A 55 -0.62 30.58 14.63
C GLY A 55 -0.78 29.78 15.93
N ASP A 56 -2.01 29.48 16.34
CA ASP A 56 -2.37 28.62 17.48
C ASP A 56 -3.14 27.39 16.96
N ASP A 57 -4.14 26.92 17.71
CA ASP A 57 -5.03 25.80 17.35
C ASP A 57 -6.15 26.26 16.38
N ASP A 58 -6.13 25.70 15.17
CA ASP A 58 -7.07 25.96 14.09
C ASP A 58 -8.19 24.91 13.97
N THR A 59 -8.31 23.98 14.92
CA THR A 59 -9.25 22.84 14.88
C THR A 59 -10.69 23.28 14.64
N GLN A 60 -11.20 24.20 15.47
CA GLN A 60 -12.59 24.64 15.38
C GLN A 60 -12.86 25.41 14.08
N ASN A 61 -11.87 26.16 13.58
CA ASN A 61 -12.00 26.88 12.31
C ASN A 61 -12.17 25.89 11.13
N LEU A 62 -11.42 24.80 11.16
CA LEU A 62 -11.52 23.75 10.15
C LEU A 62 -12.85 22.97 10.27
N LEU A 63 -13.23 22.54 11.48
CA LEU A 63 -14.50 21.84 11.72
C LEU A 63 -15.71 22.65 11.25
N ASN A 64 -15.79 23.93 11.64
CA ASN A 64 -16.87 24.82 11.19
C ASN A 64 -16.94 24.93 9.66
N THR A 65 -15.78 24.96 8.99
CA THR A 65 -15.74 25.07 7.52
C THR A 65 -16.21 23.77 6.85
N ILE A 66 -15.83 22.61 7.41
CA ILE A 66 -16.27 21.29 6.94
C ILE A 66 -17.78 21.12 7.14
N GLU A 67 -18.32 21.48 8.30
CA GLU A 67 -19.76 21.43 8.59
C GLU A 67 -20.56 22.30 7.60
N LEU A 68 -20.09 23.52 7.32
CA LEU A 68 -20.69 24.38 6.29
C LEU A 68 -20.66 23.73 4.91
N ALA A 69 -19.54 23.10 4.53
CA ALA A 69 -19.41 22.39 3.27
C ALA A 69 -20.34 21.18 3.17
N GLN A 70 -20.46 20.40 4.25
CA GLN A 70 -21.38 19.26 4.35
C GLN A 70 -22.84 19.69 4.28
N SER A 71 -23.21 20.79 4.95
CA SER A 71 -24.58 21.33 4.92
C SER A 71 -25.05 21.71 3.52
N GLN A 72 -24.11 22.02 2.61
CA GLN A 72 -24.40 22.33 1.22
C GLN A 72 -24.55 21.08 0.33
N GLY A 73 -24.13 19.92 0.82
CA GLY A 73 -24.26 18.65 0.15
C GLY A 73 -23.05 18.26 -0.71
N PRO A 74 -23.20 17.17 -1.49
CA PRO A 74 -22.08 16.58 -2.23
C PRO A 74 -21.43 17.54 -3.23
N GLY A 75 -20.10 17.49 -3.30
CA GLY A 75 -19.28 18.23 -4.27
C GLY A 75 -18.77 19.57 -3.77
N SER A 76 -19.07 19.92 -2.51
CA SER A 76 -18.47 21.08 -1.84
C SER A 76 -16.96 20.94 -1.71
N VAL A 77 -16.28 22.09 -1.71
CA VAL A 77 -14.83 22.20 -1.56
C VAL A 77 -14.52 22.96 -0.28
N VAL A 78 -13.75 22.34 0.63
CA VAL A 78 -13.05 23.00 1.73
C VAL A 78 -11.67 23.43 1.21
N GLN A 79 -11.44 24.73 1.13
CA GLN A 79 -10.24 25.31 0.54
C GLN A 79 -9.40 26.00 1.61
N PHE A 80 -8.22 25.46 1.88
CA PHE A 80 -7.23 26.12 2.73
C PHE A 80 -6.52 27.25 1.99
N GLN A 81 -6.05 28.22 2.79
CA GLN A 81 -5.11 29.23 2.34
C GLN A 81 -3.67 28.73 2.54
N LYS A 82 -2.69 29.48 2.04
CA LYS A 82 -1.29 29.22 2.34
C LYS A 82 -1.03 29.48 3.82
N GLY A 83 -0.28 28.59 4.46
CA GLY A 83 0.26 28.73 5.81
C GLY A 83 0.27 27.40 6.55
N THR A 84 0.59 27.46 7.85
CA THR A 84 0.69 26.29 8.73
C THR A 84 -0.48 26.29 9.69
N TYR A 85 -1.31 25.26 9.60
CA TYR A 85 -2.46 25.04 10.46
C TYR A 85 -2.09 24.01 11.52
N ASN A 86 -2.22 24.36 12.79
CA ASN A 86 -2.07 23.39 13.88
C ASN A 86 -3.45 22.89 14.27
N ILE A 87 -3.65 21.58 14.37
CA ILE A 87 -4.95 21.00 14.69
C ILE A 87 -4.82 19.91 15.75
N GLY A 88 -5.83 19.77 16.58
CA GLY A 88 -6.11 18.57 17.36
C GLY A 88 -6.73 17.48 16.48
N PHE A 89 -7.25 16.44 17.13
CA PHE A 89 -7.97 15.38 16.45
C PHE A 89 -9.25 15.89 15.77
N ILE A 90 -9.47 15.43 14.54
CA ILE A 90 -10.64 15.78 13.72
C ILE A 90 -11.28 14.50 13.18
N GLU A 91 -12.58 14.34 13.43
CA GLU A 91 -13.39 13.29 12.84
C GLU A 91 -14.41 13.88 11.86
N ILE A 92 -14.49 13.28 10.67
CA ILE A 92 -15.32 13.77 9.56
C ILE A 92 -16.16 12.61 9.05
N MET A 93 -17.46 12.68 9.32
CA MET A 93 -18.42 11.63 8.99
C MET A 93 -19.07 11.87 7.63
N GLU A 94 -19.09 10.86 6.76
CA GLU A 94 -19.83 10.85 5.47
C GLU A 94 -19.57 12.08 4.57
N PHE A 95 -18.34 12.62 4.58
CA PHE A 95 -17.98 13.75 3.73
C PHE A 95 -17.91 13.35 2.26
N ASN A 96 -18.66 14.09 1.44
CA ASN A 96 -18.73 13.88 0.00
C ASN A 96 -18.27 15.14 -0.71
N GLY A 97 -16.95 15.33 -0.83
CA GLY A 97 -16.42 16.60 -1.29
C GLY A 97 -14.92 16.59 -1.52
N THR A 98 -14.33 17.79 -1.55
CA THR A 98 -12.90 17.98 -1.76
C THR A 98 -12.31 18.82 -0.63
N ILE A 99 -11.16 18.40 -0.11
CA ILE A 99 -10.31 19.17 0.76
C ILE A 99 -9.06 19.55 -0.05
N ARG A 100 -8.77 20.83 -0.16
CA ARG A 100 -7.72 21.32 -1.05
C ARG A 100 -6.89 22.40 -0.40
N GLY A 101 -5.57 22.26 -0.46
CA GLY A 101 -4.63 23.29 -0.06
C GLY A 101 -4.25 24.26 -1.18
N ALA A 102 -3.27 25.12 -0.90
CA ALA A 102 -2.69 26.07 -1.85
C ALA A 102 -1.51 25.48 -2.65
N GLY A 103 -1.15 24.22 -2.38
CA GLY A 103 -0.02 23.48 -2.93
C GLY A 103 0.74 22.73 -1.83
N MET A 104 1.38 21.63 -2.23
CA MET A 104 2.38 20.94 -1.41
C MET A 104 3.42 21.95 -0.88
N ASN A 105 3.75 21.86 0.41
CA ASN A 105 4.64 22.76 1.15
C ASN A 105 4.17 24.23 1.22
N LYS A 106 2.93 24.53 0.83
CA LYS A 106 2.31 25.86 0.96
C LYS A 106 1.19 25.86 1.97
N THR A 107 0.36 24.81 1.98
CA THR A 107 -0.56 24.52 3.08
C THR A 107 0.02 23.37 3.86
N ILE A 108 0.36 23.61 5.12
CA ILE A 108 0.97 22.63 6.01
C ILE A 108 -0.01 22.39 7.16
N ILE A 109 -0.27 21.13 7.47
CA ILE A 109 -1.08 20.69 8.61
C ILE A 109 -0.13 20.04 9.61
N LYS A 110 -0.17 20.49 10.85
CA LYS A 110 0.61 19.95 11.98
C LYS A 110 -0.33 19.60 13.13
N PRO A 111 0.00 18.61 13.97
CA PRO A 111 -0.69 18.45 15.23
C PRO A 111 -0.40 19.65 16.15
N VAL A 112 -1.36 20.03 17.00
CA VAL A 112 -1.02 20.80 18.20
C VAL A 112 -0.14 19.95 19.12
N PRO A 113 0.78 20.54 19.89
CA PRO A 113 1.59 19.79 20.85
C PRO A 113 0.71 19.07 21.88
N GLU A 114 1.20 17.94 22.41
CA GLU A 114 0.57 17.22 23.51
C GLU A 114 -0.89 16.80 23.20
N LEU A 115 -1.12 16.17 22.04
CA LEU A 115 -2.41 15.59 21.69
C LEU A 115 -2.87 14.58 22.75
N PRO A 116 -4.18 14.56 23.11
CA PRO A 116 -4.74 13.65 24.11
C PRO A 116 -4.92 12.23 23.54
N CYS A 117 -3.84 11.61 23.06
CA CYS A 117 -3.87 10.31 22.36
C CYS A 117 -4.46 9.18 23.19
N LEU A 118 -4.28 9.22 24.52
CA LEU A 118 -4.89 8.23 25.42
C LEU A 118 -6.43 8.33 25.41
N GLU A 119 -6.98 9.54 25.51
CA GLU A 119 -8.44 9.74 25.44
C GLU A 119 -8.99 9.34 24.07
N GLU A 120 -8.28 9.69 23.00
CA GLU A 120 -8.69 9.31 21.64
C GLU A 120 -8.66 7.79 21.43
N SER A 121 -7.70 7.10 22.06
CA SER A 121 -7.58 5.64 22.00
C SER A 121 -8.76 4.90 22.64
N GLU A 122 -9.56 5.57 23.48
CA GLU A 122 -10.78 5.01 24.04
C GLU A 122 -11.93 4.93 23.01
N LYS A 123 -11.87 5.73 21.94
CA LYS A 123 -12.87 5.74 20.86
C LYS A 123 -12.53 4.78 19.73
N THR A 124 -11.25 4.78 19.36
CA THR A 124 -10.71 4.05 18.22
C THR A 124 -9.28 3.66 18.53
N TRP A 125 -8.89 2.45 18.18
CA TRP A 125 -7.51 2.04 18.40
C TRP A 125 -6.53 2.70 17.44
N ASP A 126 -7.01 2.99 16.23
CA ASP A 126 -6.24 3.56 15.15
C ASP A 126 -6.26 5.10 15.27
N VAL A 127 -5.66 5.63 16.34
CA VAL A 127 -5.64 7.06 16.66
C VAL A 127 -5.04 7.84 15.49
N ALA A 128 -5.82 8.74 14.90
CA ALA A 128 -5.45 9.48 13.71
C ALA A 128 -5.70 10.97 13.87
N LEU A 129 -4.78 11.82 13.37
CA LEU A 129 -4.94 13.27 13.39
C LEU A 129 -6.23 13.71 12.68
N ILE A 130 -6.48 13.14 11.49
CA ILE A 130 -7.74 13.33 10.76
C ILE A 130 -8.33 11.98 10.38
N SER A 131 -9.58 11.73 10.79
CA SER A 131 -10.35 10.53 10.47
C SER A 131 -11.52 10.85 9.54
N PHE A 132 -11.59 10.19 8.39
CA PHE A 132 -12.77 10.17 7.52
C PHE A 132 -13.50 8.84 7.68
N ILE A 133 -14.77 8.91 8.08
CA ILE A 133 -15.60 7.73 8.33
C ILE A 133 -16.73 7.68 7.30
N GLY A 134 -16.58 6.78 6.32
CA GLY A 134 -17.41 6.72 5.13
C GLY A 134 -17.25 7.92 4.19
N GLY A 135 -18.04 7.95 3.12
CA GLY A 135 -18.11 9.09 2.18
C GLY A 135 -17.22 8.95 0.94
N ASN A 136 -17.11 10.05 0.18
CA ASN A 136 -16.34 10.15 -1.05
C ASN A 136 -15.46 11.40 -1.01
N ILE A 137 -14.21 11.20 -0.64
CA ILE A 137 -13.27 12.24 -0.28
C ILE A 137 -12.24 12.41 -1.38
N LYS A 138 -12.01 13.66 -1.77
CA LYS A 138 -10.82 14.06 -2.52
C LYS A 138 -9.95 14.95 -1.65
N MET A 139 -8.65 14.70 -1.63
CA MET A 139 -7.68 15.52 -0.91
C MET A 139 -6.55 15.91 -1.87
N SER A 140 -6.19 17.19 -1.93
CA SER A 140 -5.09 17.62 -2.79
C SER A 140 -4.33 18.84 -2.28
N ASP A 141 -3.11 19.00 -2.81
CA ASP A 141 -2.34 20.25 -2.76
C ASP A 141 -2.01 20.74 -1.33
N LEU A 142 -1.63 19.83 -0.43
CA LEU A 142 -1.27 20.16 0.96
C LEU A 142 -0.19 19.22 1.48
N SER A 143 0.32 19.50 2.69
CA SER A 143 1.32 18.69 3.37
C SER A 143 0.90 18.42 4.81
N PHE A 144 1.12 17.20 5.29
CA PHE A 144 1.22 16.86 6.71
C PHE A 144 2.70 16.79 7.05
N ASP A 145 3.11 17.49 8.11
CA ASP A 145 4.53 17.67 8.43
C ASP A 145 4.74 17.73 9.94
N ILE A 146 5.30 16.68 10.52
CA ILE A 146 5.73 16.67 11.91
C ILE A 146 7.24 16.93 11.93
N ASP A 147 7.67 17.90 12.74
CA ASP A 147 9.08 18.23 12.88
C ASP A 147 9.82 17.15 13.68
N ASP A 148 11.13 17.01 13.45
CA ASP A 148 11.99 16.15 14.25
C ASP A 148 11.98 16.57 15.74
N ASP A 149 12.14 15.58 16.62
CA ASP A 149 12.18 15.72 18.08
C ASP A 149 10.91 16.35 18.70
N VAL A 150 9.81 16.46 17.96
CA VAL A 150 8.51 16.90 18.48
C VAL A 150 7.74 15.70 19.00
N ILE A 151 7.32 15.76 20.26
CA ILE A 151 6.43 14.79 20.88
C ILE A 151 4.97 15.15 20.53
N PRO A 152 4.29 14.39 19.65
CA PRO A 152 2.92 14.73 19.26
C PRO A 152 1.90 14.39 20.36
N CYS A 153 2.10 13.33 21.16
CA CYS A 153 1.14 12.88 22.19
C CYS A 153 1.55 13.32 23.61
N GLU A 154 0.58 13.74 24.45
CA GLU A 154 0.82 14.30 25.80
C GLU A 154 1.50 13.35 26.80
N LYS A 155 1.38 12.04 26.61
CA LYS A 155 1.85 11.02 27.55
C LYS A 155 2.22 9.76 26.79
N GLN A 156 3.11 8.99 27.42
CA GLN A 156 3.33 7.60 27.06
C GLN A 156 2.00 6.85 27.18
N TRP A 157 1.44 6.46 26.04
CA TRP A 157 0.22 5.69 26.00
C TRP A 157 0.55 4.25 25.60
N SER A 158 -0.06 3.30 26.28
CA SER A 158 0.10 1.88 25.99
C SER A 158 -1.24 1.30 25.57
N ASN A 159 -1.23 0.43 24.57
CA ASN A 159 -2.39 -0.35 24.16
C ASN A 159 -2.11 -1.86 24.31
N ILE A 160 -3.01 -2.70 23.80
CA ILE A 160 -2.91 -4.16 23.92
C ILE A 160 -1.79 -4.77 23.05
N LEU A 161 -1.34 -4.09 21.99
CA LEU A 161 -0.17 -4.50 21.18
C LEU A 161 1.16 -4.03 21.77
N GLY A 162 1.12 -3.08 22.70
CA GLY A 162 2.31 -2.66 23.42
C GLY A 162 2.27 -1.19 23.80
N ASP A 163 3.43 -0.75 24.25
CA ASP A 163 3.69 0.65 24.56
C ASP A 163 3.83 1.44 23.26
N MET A 164 2.89 2.36 23.00
CA MET A 164 2.92 3.23 21.83
C MET A 164 3.83 4.43 22.05
N GLY A 165 4.30 4.66 23.29
CA GLY A 165 5.16 5.78 23.60
C GLY A 165 4.45 7.09 23.39
N TYR A 166 5.16 8.03 22.77
CA TYR A 166 4.72 9.39 22.52
C TYR A 166 4.32 9.62 21.06
N ASP A 167 4.35 8.57 20.25
CA ASP A 167 4.14 8.64 18.81
C ASP A 167 2.67 8.87 18.48
N LEU A 168 2.43 9.67 17.44
CA LEU A 168 1.13 9.72 16.79
C LEU A 168 1.00 8.50 15.89
N TYR A 169 -0.08 7.74 16.02
CA TYR A 169 -0.19 6.52 15.24
C TYR A 169 -0.46 6.80 13.75
N ILE A 170 -1.42 7.67 13.39
CA ILE A 170 -1.80 7.92 11.99
C ILE A 170 -1.96 9.42 11.69
N LEU A 171 -1.50 9.88 10.53
CA LEU A 171 -1.80 11.25 10.06
C LEU A 171 -3.22 11.34 9.47
N VAL A 172 -3.55 10.49 8.49
CA VAL A 172 -4.89 10.49 7.88
C VAL A 172 -5.46 9.08 7.78
N LYS A 173 -6.65 8.90 8.35
CA LYS A 173 -7.39 7.65 8.37
C LYS A 173 -8.64 7.73 7.50
N PHE A 174 -8.89 6.68 6.72
CA PHE A 174 -10.08 6.49 5.89
C PHE A 174 -10.66 5.11 6.17
N VAL A 175 -11.83 5.06 6.80
CA VAL A 175 -12.45 3.82 7.24
C VAL A 175 -13.93 3.82 6.85
N ASP A 176 -14.51 2.64 6.62
CA ASP A 176 -15.94 2.55 6.25
C ASP A 176 -16.88 2.58 7.46
N ARG A 177 -16.32 2.52 8.67
CA ARG A 177 -16.95 2.67 9.99
C ARG A 177 -15.86 2.82 11.06
N VAL A 178 -16.24 3.29 12.24
CA VAL A 178 -15.43 3.22 13.47
C VAL A 178 -16.26 2.44 14.48
N ASN A 179 -16.11 1.11 14.43
CA ASN A 179 -16.72 0.16 15.35
C ASN A 179 -18.18 0.49 15.71
N ASP A 180 -18.53 0.51 17.01
CA ASP A 180 -19.84 0.94 17.50
C ASP A 180 -19.95 2.46 17.67
N HIS A 181 -18.85 3.21 17.50
CA HIS A 181 -18.84 4.66 17.65
C HIS A 181 -19.62 5.34 16.52
N TYR A 182 -19.33 4.96 15.27
CA TYR A 182 -20.06 5.47 14.11
C TYR A 182 -20.08 4.48 12.95
N ILE A 183 -21.29 4.17 12.46
CA ILE A 183 -21.55 3.25 11.35
C ILE A 183 -22.26 4.03 10.23
N PRO A 184 -21.55 4.39 9.14
CA PRO A 184 -22.14 5.01 7.95
C PRO A 184 -23.21 4.14 7.31
N LYS A 185 -24.15 4.77 6.58
CA LYS A 185 -25.26 4.05 5.95
C LYS A 185 -24.81 3.06 4.88
N ASP A 186 -23.84 3.46 4.06
CA ASP A 186 -23.42 2.70 2.88
C ASP A 186 -22.28 1.73 3.19
N LEU A 187 -21.71 1.74 4.41
CA LEU A 187 -20.55 0.92 4.82
C LEU A 187 -19.45 0.89 3.76
N PHE A 188 -19.13 2.08 3.23
CA PHE A 188 -18.19 2.25 2.14
C PHE A 188 -17.46 3.58 2.27
N VAL A 189 -16.16 3.58 2.00
CA VAL A 189 -15.34 4.78 1.91
C VAL A 189 -14.59 4.84 0.58
N SER A 190 -14.60 6.00 -0.07
CA SER A 190 -13.79 6.27 -1.25
C SER A 190 -12.87 7.45 -0.99
N ALA A 191 -11.57 7.26 -1.18
CA ALA A 191 -10.56 8.29 -0.98
C ALA A 191 -9.70 8.46 -2.23
N GLN A 192 -9.51 9.70 -2.67
CA GLN A 192 -8.58 10.07 -3.73
C GLN A 192 -7.65 11.17 -3.23
N LEU A 193 -6.36 10.88 -3.17
CA LEU A 193 -5.31 11.80 -2.77
C LEU A 193 -4.43 12.11 -3.97
N ASP A 194 -4.20 13.40 -4.24
CA ASP A 194 -3.34 13.86 -5.33
C ASP A 194 -2.44 15.02 -4.89
N ASN A 195 -1.13 14.93 -5.14
CA ASN A 195 -0.19 16.00 -4.83
C ASN A 195 -0.19 16.38 -3.32
N VAL A 196 -0.17 15.36 -2.45
CA VAL A 196 -0.12 15.51 -0.99
C VAL A 196 1.23 15.00 -0.46
N SER A 197 1.82 15.70 0.51
CA SER A 197 3.03 15.24 1.21
C SER A 197 2.71 14.76 2.62
N PHE A 198 3.36 13.70 3.06
CA PHE A 198 3.31 13.17 4.41
C PHE A 198 4.74 13.03 4.94
N SER A 199 5.06 13.77 6.01
CA SER A 199 6.34 13.70 6.70
C SER A 199 6.09 13.47 8.18
N GLY A 200 6.64 12.37 8.71
CA GLY A 200 6.42 11.97 10.10
C GLY A 200 7.45 12.51 11.10
N GLY A 201 8.61 12.98 10.65
CA GLY A 201 9.70 13.40 11.52
C GLY A 201 10.34 12.23 12.29
N LEU A 202 11.52 12.48 12.84
CA LEU A 202 12.31 11.51 13.59
C LEU A 202 12.34 11.82 15.09
N ASP A 203 12.61 10.79 15.89
CA ASP A 203 12.71 10.88 17.35
C ASP A 203 13.87 10.03 17.90
N ASP A 204 13.93 9.89 19.23
CA ASP A 204 14.98 9.13 19.92
C ASP A 204 14.77 7.61 19.95
N GLY A 205 13.70 7.11 19.33
CA GLY A 205 13.41 5.68 19.28
C GLY A 205 12.59 5.16 20.46
N THR A 206 12.00 6.03 21.29
CA THR A 206 11.31 5.61 22.52
C THR A 206 9.89 5.10 22.29
N GLY A 207 9.27 5.40 21.15
CA GLY A 207 7.94 4.95 20.80
C GLY A 207 7.84 3.65 20.01
N SER A 208 6.60 3.22 19.75
CA SER A 208 6.31 1.98 19.01
C SER A 208 6.70 2.02 17.53
N ALA A 209 6.76 3.21 16.94
CA ALA A 209 7.20 3.42 15.59
C ALA A 209 8.74 3.37 15.50
N GLY A 210 9.46 3.03 16.59
CA GLY A 210 10.91 3.08 16.62
C GLY A 210 11.35 4.53 16.52
N LYS A 211 12.25 4.84 15.58
CA LYS A 211 12.87 6.18 15.42
C LYS A 211 11.98 7.26 14.77
N TYR A 212 10.69 7.01 14.62
CA TYR A 212 9.77 7.87 13.86
C TYR A 212 8.71 8.42 14.81
N ASN A 213 8.34 9.71 14.71
CA ASN A 213 7.23 10.23 15.55
C ASN A 213 5.85 9.74 15.09
N VAL A 214 5.77 9.11 13.91
CA VAL A 214 4.51 8.71 13.28
C VAL A 214 4.52 7.27 12.80
N GLY A 215 3.49 6.53 13.21
CA GLY A 215 3.22 5.16 12.77
C GLY A 215 2.90 5.06 11.28
N ALA A 216 1.88 5.75 10.78
CA ALA A 216 1.42 5.67 9.39
C ALA A 216 1.04 7.05 8.80
N GLY A 217 1.42 7.28 7.54
CA GLY A 217 0.97 8.44 6.79
C GLY A 217 -0.51 8.35 6.41
N ILE A 218 -0.90 7.22 5.79
CA ILE A 218 -2.28 6.91 5.44
C ILE A 218 -2.66 5.58 6.05
N TRP A 219 -3.84 5.54 6.66
CA TRP A 219 -4.52 4.31 7.03
C TRP A 219 -5.80 4.16 6.20
N PHE A 220 -5.94 3.06 5.47
CA PHE A 220 -7.13 2.80 4.66
C PHE A 220 -7.60 1.36 4.84
N GLY A 221 -8.70 1.16 5.55
CA GLY A 221 -9.18 -0.19 5.77
C GLY A 221 -9.97 -0.34 7.04
N HIS A 222 -9.79 -1.48 7.70
CA HIS A 222 -10.47 -1.78 8.94
C HIS A 222 -10.01 -0.85 10.08
N ASP A 223 -10.97 -0.39 10.89
CA ASP A 223 -10.73 0.32 12.14
C ASP A 223 -10.80 -0.67 13.30
N TYR A 224 -9.69 -0.92 13.98
CA TYR A 224 -9.62 -2.01 14.92
C TYR A 224 -10.20 -1.62 16.30
N THR A 225 -11.22 -2.37 16.75
CA THR A 225 -11.64 -2.58 18.15
C THR A 225 -10.59 -3.06 19.14
N THR A 226 -10.54 -2.53 20.36
CA THR A 226 -10.26 -3.39 21.53
C THR A 226 -11.11 -4.66 21.49
N LEU A 227 -10.47 -5.79 21.77
CA LEU A 227 -11.07 -7.13 21.76
C LEU A 227 -12.18 -7.32 22.82
N PRO A 228 -13.13 -8.24 22.54
CA PRO A 228 -13.35 -8.88 21.24
C PRO A 228 -14.11 -7.92 20.33
N ALA A 229 -13.62 -7.75 19.10
CA ALA A 229 -14.41 -7.19 18.01
C ALA A 229 -15.80 -7.83 18.07
N ALA A 230 -16.87 -7.03 18.07
CA ALA A 230 -18.22 -7.56 18.11
C ALA A 230 -18.39 -8.59 16.98
N SER A 231 -19.27 -9.58 17.16
CA SER A 231 -19.42 -10.72 16.23
C SER A 231 -19.84 -10.33 14.81
N ASP A 232 -20.12 -9.05 14.57
CA ASP A 232 -20.52 -8.41 13.32
C ASP A 232 -19.50 -7.38 12.81
N VAL A 233 -18.33 -7.28 13.44
CA VAL A 233 -17.22 -6.46 12.97
C VAL A 233 -16.61 -7.13 11.73
N ASP A 234 -16.90 -6.52 10.59
CA ASP A 234 -16.42 -6.93 9.28
C ASP A 234 -15.25 -6.05 8.82
N ARG A 235 -14.36 -6.65 8.02
CA ARG A 235 -13.42 -5.95 7.13
C ARG A 235 -14.09 -4.79 6.38
N SER A 236 -13.33 -3.75 6.06
CA SER A 236 -13.88 -2.54 5.43
C SER A 236 -14.06 -2.66 3.92
N ASN A 237 -15.05 -1.95 3.37
CA ASN A 237 -15.23 -1.80 1.93
C ASN A 237 -14.78 -0.41 1.49
N GLY A 238 -14.01 -0.34 0.41
CA GLY A 238 -13.63 0.98 -0.09
C GLY A 238 -12.76 1.02 -1.33
N ASN A 239 -12.63 2.22 -1.88
CA ASN A 239 -11.68 2.51 -2.93
C ASN A 239 -10.64 3.54 -2.47
N LEU A 240 -9.37 3.26 -2.74
CA LEU A 240 -8.26 4.18 -2.49
C LEU A 240 -7.54 4.49 -3.80
N THR A 241 -7.29 5.77 -4.03
CA THR A 241 -6.35 6.25 -5.06
C THR A 241 -5.36 7.22 -4.43
N VAL A 242 -4.07 6.93 -4.52
CA VAL A 242 -2.98 7.80 -4.06
C VAL A 242 -2.07 8.09 -5.24
N ASN A 243 -2.00 9.35 -5.66
CA ASN A 243 -1.29 9.74 -6.86
C ASN A 243 -0.39 10.96 -6.65
N ASN A 244 0.80 10.96 -7.22
CA ASN A 244 1.74 12.09 -7.15
C ASN A 244 2.01 12.58 -5.70
N CYS A 245 1.94 11.70 -4.72
CA CYS A 245 2.16 12.01 -3.31
C CYS A 245 3.59 11.70 -2.89
N HIS A 246 4.05 12.38 -1.84
CA HIS A 246 5.37 12.20 -1.25
C HIS A 246 5.22 11.70 0.19
N PHE A 247 6.02 10.70 0.55
CA PHE A 247 6.04 10.11 1.88
C PHE A 247 7.49 10.06 2.36
N SER A 248 7.75 10.55 3.57
CA SER A 248 9.07 10.48 4.20
C SER A 248 9.00 10.36 5.71
N ASP A 249 10.02 9.72 6.29
CA ASP A 249 10.25 9.72 7.74
C ASP A 249 9.04 9.21 8.53
N LEU A 250 8.47 8.09 8.07
CA LEU A 250 7.33 7.40 8.68
C LEU A 250 7.72 5.96 9.02
N TRP A 251 7.09 5.34 10.01
CA TRP A 251 7.18 3.90 10.14
C TRP A 251 6.48 3.18 8.99
N CYS A 252 5.30 3.64 8.58
CA CYS A 252 4.51 3.12 7.47
C CYS A 252 4.04 4.26 6.55
N GLY A 253 4.17 4.10 5.23
CA GLY A 253 3.73 5.12 4.27
C GLY A 253 2.21 5.07 4.08
N VAL A 254 1.76 3.99 3.45
CA VAL A 254 0.34 3.62 3.32
C VAL A 254 0.13 2.26 3.96
N ASP A 255 -0.67 2.25 5.02
CA ASP A 255 -1.16 1.06 5.68
C ASP A 255 -2.56 0.72 5.16
N LEU A 256 -2.75 -0.53 4.76
CA LEU A 256 -3.97 -1.03 4.13
C LEU A 256 -4.43 -2.35 4.77
N PRO A 257 -4.97 -2.26 6.00
CA PRO A 257 -5.46 -3.40 6.76
C PRO A 257 -6.85 -3.85 6.33
N GLY A 258 -7.01 -5.13 6.01
CA GLY A 258 -8.31 -5.80 6.11
C GLY A 258 -9.42 -5.23 5.23
N LEU A 259 -9.20 -5.09 3.91
CA LEU A 259 -10.30 -4.83 2.98
C LEU A 259 -11.13 -6.08 2.70
N LYS A 260 -12.45 -5.95 2.82
CA LYS A 260 -13.43 -6.95 2.42
C LYS A 260 -13.61 -6.97 0.92
N SER A 261 -13.63 -5.78 0.31
CA SER A 261 -13.74 -5.58 -1.12
C SER A 261 -13.33 -4.16 -1.47
N GLY A 262 -12.76 -3.98 -2.66
CA GLY A 262 -12.30 -2.66 -3.04
C GLY A 262 -11.38 -2.59 -4.25
N LYS A 263 -11.00 -1.35 -4.57
CA LYS A 263 -10.00 -1.03 -5.58
C LYS A 263 -8.93 -0.12 -4.97
N VAL A 264 -7.67 -0.48 -5.17
CA VAL A 264 -6.52 0.26 -4.67
C VAL A 264 -5.65 0.67 -5.87
N ILE A 265 -5.36 1.96 -6.00
CA ILE A 265 -4.49 2.51 -7.03
C ILE A 265 -3.44 3.39 -6.35
N ILE A 266 -2.17 3.03 -6.49
CA ILE A 266 -1.04 3.78 -5.91
C ILE A 266 -0.07 4.08 -7.03
N THR A 267 -0.03 5.33 -7.49
CA THR A 267 0.72 5.71 -8.69
C THR A 267 1.59 6.95 -8.57
N ASN A 268 2.78 6.90 -9.18
CA ASN A 268 3.68 8.05 -9.30
C ASN A 268 4.04 8.70 -7.96
N ASN A 269 4.08 7.92 -6.88
CA ASN A 269 4.43 8.41 -5.55
C ASN A 269 5.93 8.24 -5.28
N ILE A 270 6.44 9.02 -4.34
CA ILE A 270 7.81 8.91 -3.83
C ILE A 270 7.75 8.48 -2.37
N PHE A 271 8.43 7.38 -2.05
CA PHE A 271 8.58 6.88 -0.70
C PHE A 271 10.06 6.90 -0.31
N LYS A 272 10.40 7.62 0.75
CA LYS A 272 11.79 7.84 1.15
C LYS A 272 11.99 7.65 2.65
N ASP A 273 12.95 6.81 3.03
CA ASP A 273 13.36 6.63 4.42
C ASP A 273 12.23 6.15 5.38
N ILE A 274 11.35 5.28 4.87
CA ILE A 274 10.18 4.75 5.60
C ILE A 274 10.43 3.31 6.06
N GLY A 275 9.91 2.89 7.22
CA GLY A 275 9.98 1.48 7.64
C GLY A 275 9.36 0.52 6.62
N TYR A 276 8.07 0.71 6.37
CA TYR A 276 7.22 0.02 5.40
C TYR A 276 6.50 1.04 4.49
N PRO A 277 7.05 1.46 3.35
CA PRO A 277 6.37 2.36 2.43
C PRO A 277 4.94 1.94 2.08
N LEU A 278 4.74 0.66 1.77
CA LEU A 278 3.43 0.09 1.46
C LEU A 278 3.25 -1.22 2.23
N PHE A 279 2.33 -1.21 3.20
CA PHE A 279 1.98 -2.36 4.01
C PHE A 279 0.52 -2.75 3.75
N LEU A 280 0.32 -3.82 2.97
CA LEU A 280 -1.01 -4.26 2.57
C LEU A 280 -1.24 -5.65 3.10
N PHE A 281 -2.14 -5.81 4.06
CA PHE A 281 -2.38 -7.11 4.67
C PHE A 281 -3.87 -7.41 4.82
N ASP A 282 -4.20 -8.70 4.73
CA ASP A 282 -5.55 -9.22 4.91
C ASP A 282 -6.61 -8.70 3.91
N ASN A 283 -6.19 -8.43 2.68
CA ASN A 283 -7.06 -7.87 1.66
C ASN A 283 -7.75 -8.94 0.80
N THR A 284 -9.08 -8.96 0.84
CA THR A 284 -9.95 -9.88 0.09
C THR A 284 -10.75 -9.15 -0.98
N ASN A 285 -11.15 -9.88 -2.02
CA ASN A 285 -11.96 -9.35 -3.13
C ASN A 285 -11.45 -8.01 -3.68
N THR A 286 -10.13 -7.82 -3.68
CA THR A 286 -9.51 -6.51 -3.92
C THR A 286 -8.74 -6.50 -5.24
N LYS A 287 -8.80 -5.38 -5.96
CA LYS A 287 -7.99 -5.15 -7.16
C LYS A 287 -7.01 -4.01 -6.94
N GLY A 288 -5.73 -4.33 -7.00
CA GLY A 288 -4.65 -3.40 -6.76
C GLY A 288 -3.83 -3.08 -8.01
N ILE A 289 -3.50 -1.81 -8.19
CA ILE A 289 -2.54 -1.31 -9.18
C ILE A 289 -1.51 -0.46 -8.45
N ILE A 290 -0.25 -0.85 -8.54
CA ILE A 290 0.89 -0.13 -7.96
C ILE A 290 1.85 0.19 -9.10
N SER A 291 1.93 1.44 -9.53
CA SER A 291 2.71 1.77 -10.72
C SER A 291 3.44 3.10 -10.74
N GLY A 292 4.64 3.12 -11.31
CA GLY A 292 5.42 4.36 -11.49
C GLY A 292 5.91 4.98 -10.17
N ASN A 293 5.85 4.24 -9.05
CA ASN A 293 6.33 4.73 -7.77
C ASN A 293 7.85 4.57 -7.64
N SER A 294 8.47 5.39 -6.79
CA SER A 294 9.88 5.30 -6.42
C SER A 294 10.02 4.99 -4.94
N PHE A 295 10.82 3.98 -4.60
CA PHE A 295 11.10 3.55 -3.24
C PHE A 295 12.59 3.66 -2.94
N SER A 296 12.96 4.25 -1.81
CA SER A 296 14.36 4.38 -1.40
C SER A 296 14.52 4.50 0.10
N GLY A 297 15.57 3.91 0.66
CA GLY A 297 15.92 4.06 2.07
C GLY A 297 15.00 3.30 3.03
N SER A 298 14.19 2.37 2.53
CA SER A 298 13.25 1.64 3.37
C SER A 298 13.94 0.64 4.28
N ILE A 299 13.45 0.46 5.51
CA ILE A 299 14.12 -0.40 6.50
C ILE A 299 13.78 -1.88 6.25
N PHE A 300 12.49 -2.22 6.13
CA PHE A 300 12.05 -3.60 6.07
C PHE A 300 11.76 -4.04 4.63
N HIS A 301 10.63 -3.60 4.10
CA HIS A 301 10.14 -3.97 2.78
C HIS A 301 9.67 -2.71 2.06
N ASP A 302 9.98 -2.54 0.78
CA ASP A 302 9.40 -1.42 0.01
C ASP A 302 7.89 -1.65 -0.24
N LEU A 303 7.52 -2.89 -0.55
CA LEU A 303 6.15 -3.32 -0.76
C LEU A 303 5.91 -4.68 -0.10
N TYR A 304 5.03 -4.70 0.90
CA TYR A 304 4.62 -5.91 1.60
C TYR A 304 3.15 -6.20 1.30
N ILE A 305 2.86 -7.37 0.73
CA ILE A 305 1.50 -7.83 0.44
C ILE A 305 1.29 -9.19 1.10
N ASN A 306 0.29 -9.25 1.98
CA ASN A 306 -0.18 -10.45 2.65
C ASN A 306 -1.72 -10.52 2.66
N ASP A 307 -2.30 -11.70 2.77
CA ASP A 307 -3.76 -11.91 2.83
C ASP A 307 -4.27 -12.49 4.14
N MET A 308 -3.45 -12.40 5.20
CA MET A 308 -3.82 -12.80 6.55
C MET A 308 -3.48 -11.73 7.59
N ASP A 309 -4.37 -11.61 8.56
CA ASP A 309 -4.32 -10.66 9.68
C ASP A 309 -3.38 -11.11 10.84
N TYR A 310 -2.76 -12.30 10.75
CA TYR A 310 -1.94 -12.93 11.80
C TYR A 310 -2.55 -12.97 13.21
N GLY A 311 -3.84 -12.66 13.36
CA GLY A 311 -4.46 -12.44 14.66
C GLY A 311 -3.94 -11.20 15.38
N VAL A 312 -3.20 -10.31 14.69
CA VAL A 312 -2.66 -9.06 15.25
C VAL A 312 -3.79 -8.20 15.79
N PHE A 313 -4.96 -8.25 15.15
CA PHE A 313 -6.08 -7.39 15.49
C PHE A 313 -7.36 -8.14 15.85
N GLY A 314 -7.22 -9.42 16.21
CA GLY A 314 -8.33 -10.27 16.64
C GLY A 314 -8.95 -11.11 15.52
N PHE A 315 -9.42 -12.30 15.89
CA PHE A 315 -10.15 -13.16 14.96
C PHE A 315 -11.55 -12.58 14.71
N TYR A 316 -11.71 -11.68 13.74
CA TYR A 316 -13.03 -11.31 13.24
C TYR A 316 -13.62 -12.47 12.41
N PRO A 317 -14.95 -12.53 12.23
CA PRO A 317 -15.61 -13.60 11.49
C PRO A 317 -15.02 -13.75 10.10
N TYR A 318 -14.52 -14.95 9.82
CA TYR A 318 -13.94 -15.23 8.53
C TYR A 318 -15.03 -15.27 7.45
N THR A 319 -14.94 -14.35 6.49
CA THR A 319 -15.75 -14.37 5.26
C THR A 319 -14.87 -14.81 4.08
N PRO A 320 -15.17 -15.95 3.43
CA PRO A 320 -14.46 -16.40 2.23
C PRO A 320 -14.51 -15.36 1.09
N PRO A 321 -13.43 -15.22 0.31
CA PRO A 321 -13.43 -14.37 -0.86
C PRO A 321 -14.34 -14.95 -1.96
N VAL A 322 -15.09 -14.09 -2.62
CA VAL A 322 -15.97 -14.42 -3.76
C VAL A 322 -15.30 -14.13 -5.11
N ILE A 323 -14.29 -13.27 -5.14
CA ILE A 323 -13.43 -13.02 -6.29
C ILE A 323 -11.96 -13.07 -5.87
N LYS A 324 -11.08 -13.39 -6.82
CA LYS A 324 -9.64 -13.40 -6.55
C LYS A 324 -9.14 -11.99 -6.29
N THR A 325 -8.36 -11.82 -5.22
CA THR A 325 -7.57 -10.61 -5.02
C THR A 325 -6.46 -10.58 -6.07
N THR A 326 -6.28 -9.44 -6.73
CA THR A 326 -5.27 -9.28 -7.79
C THR A 326 -4.40 -8.05 -7.56
N TRP A 327 -3.10 -8.18 -7.81
CA TRP A 327 -2.11 -7.10 -7.67
C TRP A 327 -1.28 -6.97 -8.94
N LYS A 328 -1.41 -5.83 -9.61
CA LYS A 328 -0.58 -5.45 -10.76
C LYS A 328 0.47 -4.42 -10.32
N ILE A 329 1.75 -4.81 -10.39
CA ILE A 329 2.88 -4.01 -9.92
C ILE A 329 3.79 -3.70 -11.11
N THR A 330 3.75 -2.45 -11.60
CA THR A 330 4.37 -2.11 -12.89
C THR A 330 5.14 -0.80 -12.95
N GLY A 331 6.30 -0.80 -13.61
CA GLY A 331 7.03 0.44 -13.90
C GLY A 331 7.56 1.17 -12.65
N ASN A 332 7.63 0.50 -11.50
CA ASN A 332 8.17 1.08 -10.27
C ASN A 332 9.70 1.02 -10.27
N TYR A 333 10.31 1.94 -9.51
CA TYR A 333 11.73 1.99 -9.25
C TYR A 333 12.01 1.68 -7.78
N PHE A 334 12.74 0.61 -7.52
CA PHE A 334 13.13 0.19 -6.18
C PHE A 334 14.64 0.43 -6.01
N ASN A 335 15.02 1.24 -5.02
CA ASN A 335 16.39 1.41 -4.58
C ASN A 335 16.52 0.86 -3.15
N THR A 336 16.68 -0.45 -3.06
CA THR A 336 16.57 -1.22 -1.83
C THR A 336 17.94 -1.55 -1.28
N GLU A 337 18.14 -1.28 0.01
CA GLU A 337 19.33 -1.68 0.76
C GLU A 337 18.91 -2.63 1.89
N ASN A 338 19.79 -3.57 2.26
CA ASN A 338 19.59 -4.35 3.48
C ASN A 338 20.20 -3.61 4.67
N PHE A 339 19.37 -3.33 5.67
CA PHE A 339 19.80 -2.72 6.93
C PHE A 339 20.04 -3.75 8.05
N GLY A 340 19.99 -5.05 7.72
CA GLY A 340 20.03 -6.14 8.68
C GLY A 340 18.63 -6.46 9.22
N GLY A 341 18.34 -7.74 9.45
CA GLY A 341 17.04 -8.21 9.93
C GLY A 341 17.09 -9.67 10.33
N SER A 342 16.06 -10.14 11.03
CA SER A 342 15.95 -11.55 11.39
C SER A 342 15.51 -12.39 10.18
N PHE A 343 15.69 -13.71 10.25
CA PHE A 343 15.20 -14.62 9.21
C PHE A 343 13.67 -14.52 9.01
N MET A 344 12.91 -14.28 10.08
CA MET A 344 11.43 -14.23 10.04
C MET A 344 10.90 -12.90 9.49
N ASN A 345 11.63 -11.80 9.71
CA ASN A 345 11.34 -10.49 9.14
C ASN A 345 12.58 -10.00 8.39
N PRO A 346 12.82 -10.52 7.16
CA PRO A 346 13.98 -10.14 6.39
C PRO A 346 13.89 -8.65 6.05
N ALA A 347 14.82 -7.86 6.57
CA ALA A 347 15.00 -6.50 6.10
C ALA A 347 15.61 -6.48 4.68
N GLY A 348 15.39 -5.39 3.96
CA GLY A 348 15.96 -5.17 2.64
C GLY A 348 15.33 -6.01 1.54
N VAL A 349 13.99 -6.06 1.47
CA VAL A 349 13.27 -6.72 0.37
C VAL A 349 12.45 -5.69 -0.42
N SER A 350 12.59 -5.63 -1.74
CA SER A 350 11.78 -4.69 -2.53
C SER A 350 10.30 -5.07 -2.55
N ILE A 351 9.97 -6.32 -2.91
CA ILE A 351 8.59 -6.80 -2.96
C ILE A 351 8.49 -8.12 -2.21
N TYR A 352 7.61 -8.18 -1.22
CA TYR A 352 7.27 -9.39 -0.47
C TYR A 352 5.81 -9.76 -0.71
N MET A 353 5.58 -10.92 -1.33
CA MET A 353 4.25 -11.41 -1.74
C MET A 353 3.95 -12.73 -1.04
N LEU A 354 3.11 -12.70 -0.02
CA LEU A 354 2.79 -13.87 0.79
C LEU A 354 1.30 -14.18 0.72
N ASP A 355 0.97 -15.43 0.38
CA ASP A 355 -0.40 -15.95 0.32
C ASP A 355 -0.57 -16.99 1.45
N VAL A 356 -0.79 -16.52 2.68
CA VAL A 356 -0.94 -17.39 3.85
C VAL A 356 -2.30 -18.08 3.83
N ARG A 357 -3.32 -17.47 3.21
CA ARG A 357 -4.67 -18.04 3.13
C ARG A 357 -4.69 -19.43 2.52
N ARG A 358 -3.80 -19.73 1.58
CA ARG A 358 -3.64 -21.10 1.06
C ARG A 358 -3.21 -22.13 2.09
N THR A 359 -2.56 -21.70 3.17
CA THR A 359 -2.20 -22.55 4.31
C THR A 359 -3.40 -22.69 5.25
N THR A 360 -4.09 -21.59 5.55
CA THR A 360 -5.17 -21.58 6.56
C THR A 360 -6.49 -22.13 6.03
N TYR A 361 -6.81 -21.86 4.76
CA TYR A 361 -8.06 -22.22 4.08
C TYR A 361 -7.78 -22.85 2.69
N PRO A 362 -7.06 -24.00 2.65
CA PRO A 362 -6.62 -24.62 1.40
C PRO A 362 -7.76 -25.02 0.46
N GLU A 363 -8.97 -25.25 1.00
CA GLU A 363 -10.17 -25.64 0.26
C GLU A 363 -10.74 -24.54 -0.62
N GLU A 364 -10.43 -23.27 -0.36
CA GLU A 364 -11.00 -22.15 -1.11
C GLU A 364 -10.47 -22.08 -2.54
N ASN A 365 -9.21 -22.47 -2.75
CA ASN A 365 -8.54 -22.39 -4.05
C ASN A 365 -8.60 -20.98 -4.68
N MET A 366 -8.56 -19.94 -3.84
CA MET A 366 -8.66 -18.53 -4.21
C MET A 366 -7.34 -17.79 -4.04
N ALA A 367 -6.24 -18.41 -4.49
CA ALA A 367 -4.90 -17.82 -4.43
C ALA A 367 -4.86 -16.42 -5.04
N MET A 368 -4.11 -15.51 -4.40
CA MET A 368 -3.88 -14.16 -4.90
C MET A 368 -3.16 -14.20 -6.26
N GLU A 369 -3.60 -13.35 -7.18
CA GLU A 369 -2.95 -13.22 -8.49
C GLU A 369 -1.98 -12.03 -8.51
N PHE A 370 -0.69 -12.33 -8.69
CA PHE A 370 0.37 -11.33 -8.78
C PHE A 370 0.87 -11.18 -10.23
N PHE A 371 0.93 -9.94 -10.71
CA PHE A 371 1.55 -9.58 -11.98
C PHE A 371 2.57 -8.46 -11.78
N VAL A 372 3.85 -8.85 -11.69
CA VAL A 372 4.99 -7.95 -11.44
C VAL A 372 5.77 -7.75 -12.73
N ASN A 373 5.65 -6.58 -13.37
CA ASN A 373 6.25 -6.38 -14.68
C ASN A 373 6.94 -5.02 -14.90
N ASN A 374 8.00 -5.03 -15.70
CA ASN A 374 8.69 -3.82 -16.15
C ASN A 374 9.12 -2.88 -15.00
N ASN A 375 9.41 -3.42 -13.82
CA ASN A 375 9.98 -2.67 -12.71
C ASN A 375 11.51 -2.66 -12.82
N THR A 376 12.14 -1.67 -12.19
CA THR A 376 13.60 -1.57 -12.10
C THR A 376 14.02 -1.70 -10.64
N PHE A 377 14.91 -2.64 -10.37
CA PHE A 377 15.45 -2.94 -9.05
C PHE A 377 16.94 -2.59 -9.02
N ASN A 378 17.31 -1.67 -8.13
CA ASN A 378 18.68 -1.36 -7.76
C ASN A 378 18.91 -1.90 -6.34
N LEU A 379 19.44 -3.12 -6.24
CA LEU A 379 19.64 -3.80 -4.97
C LEU A 379 21.06 -3.57 -4.45
N GLN A 380 21.20 -3.31 -3.16
CA GLN A 380 22.51 -3.07 -2.54
C GLN A 380 22.63 -3.83 -1.21
N LYS A 381 23.86 -4.06 -0.77
CA LYS A 381 24.18 -4.67 0.53
C LYS A 381 23.41 -5.97 0.78
N ASP A 382 23.40 -6.91 -0.17
CA ASP A 382 22.70 -8.19 0.01
C ASP A 382 21.16 -8.09 0.11
N ALA A 383 20.57 -6.97 -0.32
CA ALA A 383 19.11 -6.84 -0.45
C ALA A 383 18.54 -7.86 -1.44
N LYS A 384 17.24 -8.13 -1.31
CA LYS A 384 16.48 -9.02 -2.19
C LYS A 384 15.48 -8.22 -3.02
N GLY A 385 15.28 -8.63 -4.27
CA GLY A 385 14.32 -7.97 -5.15
C GLY A 385 12.89 -8.41 -4.87
N ILE A 386 12.50 -9.55 -5.43
CA ILE A 386 11.14 -10.09 -5.30
C ILE A 386 11.20 -11.38 -4.48
N VAL A 387 10.44 -11.43 -3.40
CA VAL A 387 10.22 -12.64 -2.59
C VAL A 387 8.75 -13.03 -2.70
N GLY A 388 8.49 -14.25 -3.15
CA GLY A 388 7.14 -14.79 -3.28
C GLY A 388 6.99 -16.10 -2.51
N LEU A 389 6.06 -16.14 -1.56
CA LEU A 389 5.78 -17.29 -0.72
C LEU A 389 4.34 -17.77 -0.92
N ASN A 390 4.19 -19.08 -1.08
CA ASN A 390 2.91 -19.74 -1.34
C ASN A 390 2.13 -19.20 -2.55
N ASN A 391 2.76 -18.59 -3.56
CA ASN A 391 2.01 -18.03 -4.69
C ASN A 391 1.64 -19.11 -5.72
N ILE A 392 0.45 -19.01 -6.34
CA ILE A 392 0.08 -19.81 -7.52
C ILE A 392 -0.06 -18.92 -8.74
N GLY A 393 0.66 -19.28 -9.81
CA GLY A 393 0.46 -18.63 -11.11
C GLY A 393 0.90 -17.18 -11.17
N ALA A 394 1.69 -16.71 -10.20
CA ALA A 394 2.30 -15.40 -10.21
C ALA A 394 3.15 -15.22 -11.48
N MET A 395 3.12 -14.01 -12.04
CA MET A 395 3.83 -13.66 -13.26
C MET A 395 4.83 -12.55 -12.96
N VAL A 396 6.12 -12.85 -13.13
CA VAL A 396 7.24 -11.92 -12.94
C VAL A 396 7.91 -11.71 -14.29
N VAL A 397 7.66 -10.57 -14.93
CA VAL A 397 7.91 -10.38 -16.37
C VAL A 397 8.70 -9.11 -16.70
N SER A 398 9.76 -9.23 -17.49
CA SER A 398 10.49 -8.09 -18.06
C SER A 398 11.00 -7.05 -17.05
N ASN A 399 11.33 -7.47 -15.83
CA ASN A 399 11.94 -6.60 -14.84
C ASN A 399 13.45 -6.46 -15.08
N LYS A 400 14.03 -5.36 -14.62
CA LYS A 400 15.47 -5.05 -14.73
C LYS A 400 16.10 -5.06 -13.35
N PHE A 401 17.16 -5.84 -13.16
CA PHE A 401 17.89 -5.95 -11.91
C PHE A 401 19.33 -5.46 -12.10
N LYS A 402 19.82 -4.71 -11.11
CA LYS A 402 21.21 -4.24 -11.04
C LYS A 402 21.67 -4.06 -9.59
N GLY A 403 22.98 -3.98 -9.39
CA GLY A 403 23.61 -3.70 -8.10
C GLY A 403 24.22 -4.94 -7.46
N THR A 404 24.34 -4.96 -6.13
CA THR A 404 25.05 -5.98 -5.33
C THR A 404 24.12 -6.61 -4.29
N GLY A 405 22.92 -7.01 -4.72
CA GLY A 405 21.95 -7.71 -3.88
C GLY A 405 22.29 -9.19 -3.73
N ALA A 406 21.61 -9.89 -2.82
CA ALA A 406 21.81 -11.31 -2.61
C ALA A 406 21.03 -12.14 -3.65
N VAL A 407 19.75 -11.81 -3.83
CA VAL A 407 18.84 -12.53 -4.73
C VAL A 407 17.90 -11.58 -5.45
N GLY A 408 17.82 -11.72 -6.77
CA GLY A 408 16.89 -10.94 -7.59
C GLY A 408 15.45 -11.38 -7.44
N ILE A 409 15.17 -12.66 -7.67
CA ILE A 409 13.83 -13.27 -7.52
C ILE A 409 13.95 -14.56 -6.70
N SER A 410 13.20 -14.65 -5.61
CA SER A 410 13.10 -15.84 -4.76
C SER A 410 11.65 -16.28 -4.67
N LEU A 411 11.34 -17.49 -5.14
CA LEU A 411 10.03 -18.11 -4.94
C LEU A 411 10.19 -19.36 -4.07
N ASP A 412 9.34 -19.51 -3.07
CA ASP A 412 9.30 -20.71 -2.23
C ASP A 412 7.92 -20.92 -1.60
N GLY A 413 7.77 -21.98 -0.83
CA GLY A 413 6.62 -22.25 0.00
C GLY A 413 6.95 -22.22 1.49
N GLU A 414 5.92 -22.20 2.32
CA GLU A 414 6.01 -22.36 3.77
C GLU A 414 4.89 -23.26 4.28
N ASN A 415 5.05 -23.81 5.49
CA ASN A 415 4.00 -24.63 6.14
C ASN A 415 3.49 -25.81 5.28
N GLY A 416 4.36 -26.36 4.42
CA GLY A 416 4.04 -27.47 3.52
C GLY A 416 3.24 -27.06 2.26
N ILE A 417 2.92 -25.79 2.10
CA ILE A 417 2.25 -25.25 0.91
C ILE A 417 3.28 -24.87 -0.13
N CYS A 418 3.13 -25.34 -1.37
CA CYS A 418 4.07 -25.00 -2.43
C CYS A 418 3.71 -23.68 -3.14
N SER A 419 4.73 -22.90 -3.49
CA SER A 419 4.64 -21.94 -4.60
C SER A 419 4.61 -22.71 -5.93
N SER A 420 3.59 -22.51 -6.77
CA SER A 420 3.43 -23.36 -7.95
C SER A 420 2.94 -22.68 -9.21
N SER A 421 3.34 -23.23 -10.37
CA SER A 421 2.92 -22.74 -11.69
C SER A 421 3.25 -21.27 -11.97
N ASN A 422 4.19 -20.70 -11.20
CA ASN A 422 4.65 -19.32 -11.36
C ASN A 422 5.50 -19.19 -12.63
N LYS A 423 5.50 -18.01 -13.24
CA LYS A 423 6.20 -17.71 -14.49
C LYS A 423 7.16 -16.55 -14.32
N ILE A 424 8.44 -16.81 -14.54
CA ILE A 424 9.52 -15.83 -14.54
C ILE A 424 10.01 -15.67 -15.99
N LEU A 425 9.64 -14.57 -16.64
CA LEU A 425 9.78 -14.42 -18.10
C LEU A 425 10.53 -13.14 -18.47
N GLY A 426 11.63 -13.25 -19.22
CA GLY A 426 12.28 -12.10 -19.84
C GLY A 426 12.94 -11.11 -18.87
N ASN A 427 13.20 -11.51 -17.62
CA ASN A 427 13.85 -10.64 -16.63
C ASN A 427 15.35 -10.50 -16.93
N ASN A 428 15.86 -9.27 -16.80
CA ASN A 428 17.23 -8.90 -17.16
C ASN A 428 18.10 -8.72 -15.91
N PHE A 429 19.14 -9.55 -15.81
CA PHE A 429 20.15 -9.55 -14.73
C PHE A 429 21.55 -9.16 -15.22
N SER A 430 21.70 -8.66 -16.45
CA SER A 430 23.03 -8.36 -17.05
C SER A 430 23.86 -7.31 -16.32
N MET A 431 23.26 -6.55 -15.40
CA MET A 431 23.94 -5.54 -14.57
C MET A 431 23.87 -5.89 -13.07
N ALA A 432 23.42 -7.10 -12.73
CA ALA A 432 23.38 -7.60 -11.38
C ALA A 432 24.68 -8.34 -11.05
N ASP A 433 25.21 -8.09 -9.86
CA ASP A 433 26.32 -8.83 -9.26
C ASP A 433 25.78 -9.55 -8.03
N TYR A 434 24.99 -10.60 -8.28
CA TYR A 434 24.30 -11.38 -7.26
C TYR A 434 24.88 -12.79 -7.22
N GLU A 435 24.86 -13.42 -6.04
CA GLU A 435 25.21 -14.85 -5.94
C GLU A 435 24.18 -15.73 -6.65
N THR A 436 22.90 -15.34 -6.61
CA THR A 436 21.81 -16.06 -7.27
C THR A 436 20.81 -15.06 -7.84
N ASP A 437 20.60 -15.06 -9.16
CA ASP A 437 19.61 -14.18 -9.77
C ASP A 437 18.19 -14.66 -9.51
N ILE A 438 17.98 -15.98 -9.66
CA ILE A 438 16.68 -16.62 -9.47
C ILE A 438 16.84 -17.85 -8.57
N TYR A 439 16.19 -17.83 -7.42
CA TYR A 439 16.07 -18.95 -6.50
C TYR A 439 14.66 -19.53 -6.55
N LEU A 440 14.57 -20.82 -6.89
CA LEU A 440 13.35 -21.62 -6.76
C LEU A 440 13.57 -22.63 -5.63
N GLY A 441 13.05 -22.31 -4.44
CA GLY A 441 13.26 -23.10 -3.24
C GLY A 441 12.61 -24.49 -3.25
N PRO A 442 12.85 -25.31 -2.22
CA PRO A 442 12.42 -26.71 -2.17
C PRO A 442 10.91 -26.89 -2.27
N LEU A 443 10.13 -25.92 -1.83
CA LEU A 443 8.67 -25.93 -1.90
C LEU A 443 8.16 -25.18 -3.14
N THR A 444 8.91 -25.18 -4.23
CA THR A 444 8.42 -24.77 -5.54
C THR A 444 8.02 -25.95 -6.43
N LYS A 445 6.97 -25.75 -7.26
CA LYS A 445 6.48 -26.80 -8.16
C LYS A 445 5.99 -26.28 -9.51
N ASN A 446 6.42 -26.93 -10.59
CA ASN A 446 5.93 -26.67 -11.96
C ASN A 446 6.07 -25.20 -12.42
N CYS A 447 6.99 -24.44 -11.84
CA CYS A 447 7.29 -23.08 -12.27
C CYS A 447 8.00 -23.08 -13.63
N LEU A 448 7.89 -21.97 -14.36
CA LEU A 448 8.58 -21.75 -15.64
C LEU A 448 9.52 -20.56 -15.53
N VAL A 449 10.79 -20.77 -15.86
CA VAL A 449 11.78 -19.70 -16.07
C VAL A 449 12.18 -19.70 -17.54
N ALA A 450 12.02 -18.56 -18.22
CA ALA A 450 12.37 -18.43 -19.64
C ALA A 450 12.82 -17.00 -19.99
N GLY A 451 13.71 -16.87 -20.99
CA GLY A 451 14.11 -15.55 -21.50
C GLY A 451 15.05 -14.77 -20.58
N SER A 452 15.75 -15.45 -19.67
CA SER A 452 16.78 -14.87 -18.80
C SER A 452 18.15 -15.53 -19.08
N PRO A 453 18.74 -15.32 -20.26
CA PRO A 453 19.89 -16.12 -20.74
C PRO A 453 21.16 -15.97 -19.89
N MET A 454 21.30 -14.90 -19.12
CA MET A 454 22.49 -14.67 -18.29
C MET A 454 22.26 -14.96 -16.81
N ALA A 455 21.07 -15.42 -16.42
CA ALA A 455 20.72 -15.57 -15.01
C ALA A 455 21.39 -16.80 -14.38
N THR A 456 22.00 -16.61 -13.21
CA THR A 456 22.38 -17.68 -12.29
C THR A 456 21.12 -18.19 -11.59
N ILE A 457 20.73 -19.42 -11.89
CA ILE A 457 19.47 -20.02 -11.42
C ILE A 457 19.76 -21.22 -10.51
N VAL A 458 19.28 -21.15 -9.27
CA VAL A 458 19.24 -22.25 -8.32
C VAL A 458 17.81 -22.81 -8.30
N ASN A 459 17.68 -24.13 -8.47
CA ASN A 459 16.40 -24.80 -8.53
C ASN A 459 16.40 -26.05 -7.67
N GLU A 460 15.74 -25.96 -6.52
CA GLU A 460 15.60 -27.03 -5.53
C GLU A 460 14.21 -27.66 -5.54
N GLY A 461 13.26 -27.05 -6.26
CA GLY A 461 11.89 -27.54 -6.39
C GLY A 461 11.69 -28.62 -7.45
N VAL A 462 10.42 -29.05 -7.57
CA VAL A 462 10.05 -30.24 -8.37
C VAL A 462 9.28 -29.85 -9.63
N GLY A 463 9.70 -30.39 -10.78
CA GLY A 463 8.99 -30.19 -12.06
C GLY A 463 9.10 -28.76 -12.63
N ASN A 464 9.94 -27.92 -12.04
CA ASN A 464 10.26 -26.60 -12.57
C ASN A 464 10.96 -26.74 -13.93
N ARG A 465 10.59 -25.88 -14.87
CA ARG A 465 11.12 -25.87 -16.24
C ARG A 465 11.92 -24.60 -16.46
N ILE A 466 13.18 -24.77 -16.86
CA ILE A 466 14.10 -23.67 -17.14
C ILE A 466 14.49 -23.76 -18.61
N THR A 467 14.18 -22.74 -19.40
CA THR A 467 14.45 -22.72 -20.85
C THR A 467 15.16 -21.45 -21.28
N GLY A 468 15.94 -21.52 -22.35
CA GLY A 468 16.68 -20.37 -22.88
C GLY A 468 17.96 -20.03 -22.11
N LYS A 469 18.59 -21.02 -21.46
CA LYS A 469 20.01 -20.91 -21.07
C LYS A 469 20.90 -20.99 -22.34
N PRO A 470 22.01 -20.24 -22.41
CA PRO A 470 22.95 -20.31 -23.52
C PRO A 470 23.54 -21.70 -23.72
#